data_AF-A0A392W0I3-F1
#
_entry.id   AF-A0A392W0I3-F1
#
_cell.length_a   1.000
_cell.length_b   1.000
_cell.length_c   1.000
_cell.angle_alpha   90.00
_cell.angle_beta   90.00
_cell.angle_gamma   90.00
#
_symmetry.space_group_name_H-M   'P 1'
#
loop_
_entity.id
_entity.type
_entity.pdbx_description
1 polymer ?
#
loop_
_entity_poly.entity_id
_entity_poly.type
_entity_poly.pdbx_seq_one_letter_code
_entity_poly.pdbx_strand_id
1 'polypeptide(L)' 'MEGETLYIYLAVSAEAVSATLVKEVGTNQSPVYFISKALSGPE' A
#
# COMPACT_ATOMS: atom_id res chain seq x y z
N MET A 1 -4.15 -4.37 -23.94
CA MET A 1 -4.15 -3.14 -23.13
C MET A 1 -2.81 -3.11 -22.43
N GLU A 2 -2.06 -2.00 -22.52
CA GLU A 2 -0.86 -1.81 -21.70
C GLU A 2 -1.29 -1.61 -20.25
N GLY A 3 -0.63 -2.29 -19.31
CA GLY A 3 -0.83 -2.06 -17.89
C GLY A 3 -0.25 -0.72 -17.45
N GLU A 4 -0.59 -0.27 -16.25
CA GLU A 4 -0.03 0.94 -15.64
C GLU A 4 0.92 0.58 -14.49
N THR A 5 2.01 1.34 -14.35
CA THR A 5 2.89 1.23 -13.18
C THR A 5 2.23 1.87 -11.96
N LEU A 6 2.17 1.12 -10.86
CA LEU A 6 1.70 1.59 -9.57
C LEU A 6 2.79 1.41 -8.52
N TYR A 7 2.75 2.26 -7.49
CA TYR A 7 3.70 2.26 -6.39
C TYR A 7 3.01 1.80 -5.10
N ILE A 8 3.77 1.19 -4.20
CA ILE A 8 3.29 0.79 -2.89
C ILE A 8 4.07 1.56 -1.82
N TYR A 9 3.35 2.25 -0.96
CA TYR A 9 3.89 2.70 0.32
C TYR A 9 3.55 1.69 1.40
N LEU A 10 4.57 1.19 2.08
CA LEU A 10 4.46 0.18 3.12
C LEU A 10 4.82 0.80 4.48
N ALA A 11 3.95 0.61 5.46
CA ALA A 11 4.21 0.96 6.85
C ALA A 11 4.05 -0.29 7.73
N VAL A 12 4.99 -0.47 8.65
CA VAL A 12 5.06 -1.62 9.55
C VAL A 12 5.12 -1.12 10.99
N SER A 13 4.30 -1.69 11.86
CA SER A 13 4.40 -1.57 13.31
C SER A 13 4.49 -2.96 13.95
N ALA A 14 4.59 -3.02 15.29
CA ALA A 14 4.55 -4.29 15.99
C ALA A 14 3.17 -4.97 15.86
N GLU A 15 2.12 -4.18 15.64
CA GLU A 15 0.72 -4.60 15.65
C GLU A 15 0.16 -4.83 14.24
N ALA A 16 0.73 -4.22 13.20
CA ALA A 16 0.16 -4.30 11.86
C ALA A 16 1.17 -4.03 10.73
N VAL A 17 0.83 -4.56 9.54
CA VAL A 17 1.40 -4.13 8.27
C VAL A 17 0.30 -3.46 7.45
N SER A 18 0.55 -2.25 6.98
CA SER A 18 -0.37 -1.51 6.13
C SER A 18 0.32 -1.07 4.84
N ALA A 19 -0.45 -1.01 3.77
CA ALA A 19 0.02 -0.63 2.46
C ALA A 19 -1.00 0.24 1.73
N THR A 20 -0.50 1.26 1.04
CA THR A 20 -1.29 2.07 0.11
C THR A 20 -0.74 1.86 -1.30
N LEU A 21 -1.59 1.40 -2.21
CA LEU A 21 -1.31 1.39 -3.64
C LEU A 21 -1.59 2.79 -4.19
N VAL A 22 -0.62 3.36 -4.88
CA VAL A 22 -0.62 4.74 -5.36
C VAL A 22 -0.32 4.76 -6.85
N LYS A 23 -1.15 5.49 -7.58
CA LYS A 23 -0.85 5.92 -8.94
C LYS A 23 -0.10 7.24 -8.88
N GLU A 24 0.98 7.36 -9.65
CA GLU A 24 1.73 8.60 -9.77
C GLU A 24 1.47 9.25 -11.13
N VAL A 25 1.04 10.51 -11.12
CA VAL A 25 0.82 11.31 -12.34
C VAL A 25 1.61 12.60 -12.21
N GLY A 26 2.77 12.65 -12.85
CA GLY A 26 3.74 13.73 -12.64
C GLY A 26 4.23 13.73 -11.19
N THR A 27 4.01 14.84 -10.47
CA THR A 27 4.33 14.94 -9.03
C THR A 27 3.14 14.61 -8.13
N ASN A 28 1.99 14.26 -8.71
CA ASN A 28 0.77 14.02 -7.96
C ASN A 28 0.62 12.53 -7.59
N GLN A 29 0.42 12.26 -6.31
CA GLN A 29 0.19 10.92 -5.79
C GLN A 29 -1.30 10.71 -5.58
N SER A 30 -1.87 9.72 -6.26
CA SER A 30 -3.28 9.36 -6.19
C SER A 30 -3.44 7.98 -5.55
N PRO A 31 -3.83 7.89 -4.27
CA PRO A 31 -4.12 6.61 -3.62
C PRO A 31 -5.29 5.92 -4.32
N VAL A 32 -5.10 4.66 -4.70
CA VAL A 32 -6.13 3.85 -5.38
C VAL A 32 -6.64 2.71 -4.52
N TYR A 33 -5.84 2.22 -3.57
CA TYR A 33 -6.23 1.14 -2.67
C TYR A 33 -5.45 1.21 -1.37
N PHE A 34 -6.11 0.85 -0.27
CA PHE A 34 -5.50 0.74 1.05
C PHE A 34 -5.81 -0.63 1.64
N ILE A 35 -4.80 -1.25 2.25
CA ILE A 35 -4.94 -2.46 3.03
C ILE A 35 -4.19 -2.33 4.35
N SER A 36 -4.76 -2.90 5.41
CA SER A 36 -4.09 -3.06 6.69
C SER A 36 -4.40 -4.43 7.24
N LYS A 37 -3.37 -5.12 7.73
CA LYS A 37 -3.50 -6.43 8.37
C LYS A 37 -2.84 -6.36 9.74
N ALA A 38 -3.65 -6.62 10.77
CA ALA A 38 -3.13 -6.84 12.11
C ALA A 38 -2.24 -8.09 12.14
N LEU A 39 -1.12 -7.99 12.82
CA LEU A 39 -0.22 -9.10 13.08
C LEU A 39 -0.75 -9.84 14.30
N SER A 40 -1.47 -10.93 14.08
CA SER A 40 -1.74 -11.92 15.12
C SER A 40 -0.42 -12.63 15.44
N GLY A 41 -0.16 -12.87 16.72
CA GLY A 41 0.92 -13.78 17.12
C GLY A 41 0.75 -15.17 16.50
N PRO A 42 1.79 -16.02 16.53
CA PRO A 42 1.64 -17.42 16.12
C PRO A 42 0.69 -18.08 17.13
N GLU A 43 -0.54 -18.34 16.72
CA GLU A 43 -1.38 -19.36 17.37
C GLU A 43 -0.78 -20.76 17.12
#